data_AF-A0A2R6MNP4-F1
#
_entry.id   AF-A0A2R6MNP4-F1
#
_cell.length_a   1.000
_cell.length_b   1.000
_cell.length_c   1.000
_cell.angle_alpha   90.00
_cell.angle_beta   90.00
_cell.angle_gamma   90.00
#
_symmetry.space_group_name_H-M   'P 1'
#
loop_
_entity.id
_entity.type
_entity.pdbx_description
1 polymer ?
#
loop_
_entity_poly.entity_id
_entity_poly.type
_entity_poly.pdbx_seq_one_letter_code
_entity_poly.pdbx_strand_id
1 'polypeptide(L)'
;MSRELLTRAVEAIRTAREATTDSTTGDSLAELAAHLQSHADREATPALGTLDRVQTKLRVIESETSDPAVSEPLAAAREHILSFLETLEDRGMKQH
;
A
#
# COMPACT_ATOMS: atom_id res chain seq x y z
N MET A 1 10.51 8.46 8.90
CA MET A 1 9.22 8.09 9.50
C MET A 1 8.09 8.00 8.48
N SER A 2 7.52 9.08 7.92
CA SER A 2 6.36 8.91 7.01
C SER A 2 6.68 8.14 5.71
N ARG A 3 7.79 8.44 5.02
CA ARG A 3 8.24 7.69 3.83
C ARG A 3 8.55 6.20 4.08
N GLU A 4 8.98 5.89 5.29
CA GLU A 4 9.28 4.52 5.69
C GLU A 4 8.01 3.67 5.72
N LEU A 5 6.86 4.26 6.06
CA LEU A 5 5.56 3.58 6.01
C LEU A 5 5.18 3.20 4.57
N LEU A 6 5.37 4.10 3.60
CA LEU A 6 5.11 3.78 2.20
C LEU A 6 6.07 2.70 1.68
N THR A 7 7.33 2.73 2.11
CA THR A 7 8.33 1.71 1.74
C THR A 7 7.93 0.34 2.31
N ARG A 8 7.54 0.28 3.58
CA ARG A 8 7.03 -0.95 4.21
C ARG A 8 5.76 -1.48 3.54
N ALA A 9 4.87 -0.58 3.13
CA ALA A 9 3.69 -0.97 2.36
C ALA A 9 4.08 -1.62 1.03
N VAL A 10 5.07 -1.08 0.31
CA VAL A 10 5.59 -1.69 -0.92
C VAL A 10 6.19 -3.07 -0.66
N GLU A 11 6.99 -3.22 0.39
CA GLU A 11 7.59 -4.50 0.76
C GLU A 11 6.51 -5.54 1.06
N ALA A 12 5.47 -5.18 1.82
CA ALA A 12 4.37 -6.08 2.13
C ALA A 12 3.58 -6.50 0.86
N ILE A 13 3.36 -5.59 -0.10
CA ILE A 13 2.75 -5.94 -1.39
C ILE A 13 3.64 -6.89 -2.19
N ARG A 14 4.97 -6.71 -2.17
CA ARG A 14 5.92 -7.63 -2.83
C ARG A 14 5.88 -9.02 -2.20
N THR A 15 5.81 -9.10 -0.86
CA THR A 15 5.63 -10.37 -0.14
C THR A 15 4.35 -11.09 -0.57
N ALA A 16 3.21 -10.40 -0.61
CA ALA A 16 1.94 -10.98 -1.10
C ALA A 16 2.06 -11.48 -2.55
N ARG A 17 2.78 -10.73 -3.39
CA ARG A 17 3.03 -11.08 -4.80
C ARG A 17 3.93 -12.32 -4.96
N GLU A 18 4.87 -12.54 -4.05
CA GLU A 18 5.71 -13.74 -4.05
C GLU A 18 4.96 -14.97 -3.50
N ALA A 19 3.99 -14.76 -2.61
CA ALA A 19 3.17 -15.81 -2.04
C ALA A 19 2.04 -16.27 -2.98
N THR A 20 1.48 -15.38 -3.81
CA THR A 20 0.39 -15.74 -4.72
C THR A 20 0.87 -16.61 -5.88
N THR A 21 0.06 -17.61 -6.23
CA THR A 21 0.26 -18.45 -7.43
C THR A 21 -0.64 -18.01 -8.59
N ASP A 22 -1.60 -17.12 -8.35
CA ASP A 22 -2.43 -16.52 -9.39
C ASP A 22 -1.62 -15.42 -10.11
N SER A 23 -1.34 -15.63 -11.40
CA SER A 23 -0.58 -14.70 -12.23
C SER A 23 -1.27 -13.34 -12.40
N THR A 24 -2.61 -13.33 -12.51
CA THR A 24 -3.39 -12.10 -12.69
C THR A 24 -3.34 -11.24 -11.42
N THR A 25 -3.50 -11.89 -10.26
CA THR A 25 -3.31 -11.23 -8.97
C THR A 25 -1.86 -10.78 -8.80
N GLY A 26 -0.89 -11.63 -9.16
CA GLY A 26 0.53 -11.32 -9.10
C GLY A 26 0.92 -10.08 -9.91
N ASP A 27 0.42 -9.96 -11.14
CA ASP A 27 0.65 -8.80 -12.01
C ASP A 27 0.00 -7.54 -11.42
N SER A 28 -1.23 -7.66 -10.93
CA SER A 28 -1.93 -6.56 -10.27
C SER A 28 -1.18 -6.05 -9.03
N LEU A 29 -0.64 -6.96 -8.21
CA LEU A 29 0.17 -6.61 -7.04
C LEU A 29 1.50 -5.97 -7.45
N ALA A 30 2.14 -6.45 -8.52
CA ALA A 30 3.37 -5.86 -9.04
C ALA A 30 3.16 -4.41 -9.52
N GLU A 31 2.07 -4.15 -10.24
CA GLU A 31 1.68 -2.80 -10.67
C GLU A 31 1.42 -1.87 -9.47
N LEU A 32 0.68 -2.37 -8.47
CA LEU A 32 0.40 -1.61 -7.25
C LEU A 32 1.68 -1.28 -6.47
N ALA A 33 2.59 -2.24 -6.33
CA ALA A 33 3.88 -2.03 -5.67
C ALA A 33 4.73 -1.00 -6.41
N ALA A 34 4.81 -1.08 -7.75
CA ALA A 34 5.56 -0.13 -8.56
C ALA A 34 4.98 1.29 -8.47
N HIS A 35 3.65 1.40 -8.53
CA HIS A 35 2.98 2.68 -8.38
C HIS A 35 3.24 3.29 -6.99
N LEU A 36 3.10 2.51 -5.92
CA LEU A 36 3.34 2.99 -4.56
C LEU A 36 4.82 3.34 -4.33
N GLN A 37 5.75 2.57 -4.87
CA GLN A 37 7.19 2.87 -4.83
C GLN A 37 7.49 4.23 -5.47
N SER A 38 6.87 4.52 -6.63
CA SER A 38 7.06 5.81 -7.30
C SER A 38 6.64 7.01 -6.43
N HIS A 39 5.71 6.81 -5.49
CA HIS A 39 5.31 7.83 -4.52
C HIS A 39 6.23 7.87 -3.30
N ALA A 40 6.74 6.72 -2.85
CA ALA A 40 7.73 6.65 -1.77
C ALA A 40 9.04 7.39 -2.17
N ASP A 41 9.46 7.24 -3.42
CA ASP A 41 10.69 7.81 -3.95
C ASP A 41 10.59 9.33 -4.18
N ARG A 42 9.39 9.85 -4.46
CA ARG A 42 9.17 11.29 -4.68
C ARG A 42 9.29 12.08 -3.38
N GLU A 43 9.92 13.26 -3.45
CA GLU A 43 10.01 14.18 -2.31
C GLU A 43 8.69 14.92 -2.02
N ALA A 44 7.80 14.95 -3.01
CA ALA A 44 6.48 15.55 -2.88
C ALA A 44 5.51 14.63 -2.11
N THR A 45 4.59 15.24 -1.36
CA THR A 45 3.48 14.53 -0.73
C THR A 45 2.64 13.82 -1.81
N PRO A 46 2.40 12.50 -1.69
CA PRO A 46 1.55 11.78 -2.62
C PRO A 46 0.13 12.33 -2.63
N ALA A 47 -0.52 12.29 -3.78
CA ALA A 47 -1.93 12.67 -3.87
C ALA A 47 -2.81 11.68 -3.09
N LEU A 48 -3.61 12.16 -2.14
CA LEU A 48 -4.46 11.34 -1.27
C LEU A 48 -5.37 10.39 -2.08
N GLY A 49 -6.01 10.89 -3.14
CA GLY A 49 -6.86 10.07 -4.02
C GLY A 49 -6.11 8.96 -4.77
N THR A 50 -4.77 9.01 -4.84
CA THR A 50 -3.98 7.88 -5.38
C THR A 50 -3.77 6.80 -4.34
N LEU A 51 -3.46 7.18 -3.09
CA LEU A 51 -3.31 6.22 -1.99
C LEU A 51 -4.64 5.53 -1.65
N ASP A 52 -5.75 6.24 -1.71
CA ASP A 52 -7.10 5.69 -1.53
C ASP A 52 -7.44 4.61 -2.58
N ARG A 53 -7.09 4.87 -3.85
CA ARG A 53 -7.25 3.89 -4.94
C ARG A 53 -6.38 2.65 -4.71
N VAL A 54 -5.15 2.81 -4.24
CA VAL A 54 -4.28 1.68 -3.88
C VAL A 54 -4.91 0.88 -2.73
N GLN A 55 -5.37 1.53 -1.66
CA GLN A 55 -6.05 0.84 -0.55
C GLN A 55 -7.28 0.06 -1.00
N THR A 56 -8.12 0.65 -1.85
CA THR A 56 -9.33 -0.01 -2.37
C THR A 56 -8.98 -1.26 -3.15
N LYS A 57 -7.98 -1.19 -4.04
CA LYS A 57 -7.53 -2.34 -4.83
C LYS A 57 -6.92 -3.43 -3.94
N LEU A 58 -6.09 -3.07 -2.97
CA LEU A 58 -5.52 -4.03 -2.02
C LEU A 58 -6.63 -4.74 -1.22
N ARG A 59 -7.65 -4.00 -0.77
CA ARG A 59 -8.79 -4.58 -0.05
C ARG A 59 -9.60 -5.56 -0.90
N VAL A 60 -9.80 -5.26 -2.18
CA VAL A 60 -10.50 -6.16 -3.11
C VAL A 60 -9.71 -7.46 -3.23
N ILE A 61 -8.41 -7.39 -3.51
CA ILE A 61 -7.55 -8.57 -3.63
C ILE A 61 -7.51 -9.36 -2.31
N GLU A 62 -7.37 -8.67 -1.17
CA GLU A 62 -7.42 -9.26 0.17
C GLU A 62 -8.72 -10.02 0.42
N SER A 63 -9.87 -9.49 -0.05
CA SER A 63 -11.17 -10.14 0.13
C SER A 63 -11.45 -11.30 -0.82
N GLU A 64 -10.79 -11.31 -1.98
CA GLU A 64 -10.92 -12.35 -3.00
C GLU A 64 -9.97 -13.53 -2.76
N THR A 65 -8.86 -13.30 -2.05
CA THR A 65 -7.92 -14.37 -1.68
C THR A 65 -8.31 -15.02 -0.35
N SER A 66 -8.20 -16.34 -0.29
CA SER A 66 -8.38 -17.12 0.95
C SER A 66 -7.04 -17.53 1.58
N ASP A 67 -5.91 -17.24 0.92
CA ASP A 67 -4.58 -17.61 1.39
C ASP A 67 -4.06 -16.58 2.40
N PRO A 68 -3.84 -16.94 3.68
CA PRO A 68 -3.26 -16.06 4.69
C PRO A 68 -1.90 -15.51 4.31
N ALA A 69 -1.08 -16.27 3.57
CA ALA A 69 0.23 -15.82 3.12
C ALA A 69 0.15 -14.66 2.12
N VAL A 70 -1.03 -14.48 1.48
CA VAL A 70 -1.32 -13.35 0.60
C VAL A 70 -2.13 -12.28 1.34
N SER A 71 -3.17 -12.63 2.10
CA SER A 71 -4.04 -11.64 2.74
C SER A 71 -3.39 -10.90 3.90
N GLU A 72 -2.56 -11.55 4.73
CA GLU A 72 -1.91 -10.89 5.87
C GLU A 72 -0.94 -9.77 5.44
N PRO A 73 -0.04 -9.97 4.45
CA PRO A 73 0.78 -8.87 3.97
C PRO A 73 -0.03 -7.75 3.31
N LEU A 74 -1.16 -8.06 2.65
CA LEU A 74 -2.03 -7.02 2.10
C LEU A 74 -2.69 -6.18 3.19
N ALA A 75 -3.15 -6.81 4.27
CA ALA A 75 -3.67 -6.10 5.44
C ALA A 75 -2.60 -5.18 6.06
N ALA A 76 -1.37 -5.69 6.23
CA ALA A 76 -0.24 -4.90 6.73
C ALA A 76 0.11 -3.72 5.80
N ALA A 77 0.11 -3.93 4.49
CA ALA A 77 0.34 -2.87 3.51
C ALA A 77 -0.71 -1.76 3.64
N ARG A 78 -1.98 -2.13 3.81
CA ARG A 78 -3.08 -1.18 4.00
C ARG A 78 -2.95 -0.39 5.30
N GLU A 79 -2.58 -1.05 6.39
CA GLU A 79 -2.32 -0.39 7.68
C GLU A 79 -1.19 0.65 7.56
N HIS A 80 -0.08 0.30 6.91
CA HIS A 80 1.02 1.23 6.68
C HIS A 80 0.62 2.44 5.84
N ILE A 81 -0.21 2.26 4.81
CA ILE A 81 -0.76 3.37 4.02
C ILE A 81 -1.67 4.24 4.90
N LEU A 82 -2.51 3.64 5.74
CA LEU A 82 -3.40 4.38 6.64
C LEU A 82 -2.61 5.22 7.63
N SER A 83 -1.62 4.63 8.32
CA SER A 83 -0.76 5.36 9.24
C SER A 83 0.00 6.50 8.54
N PHE A 84 0.40 6.32 7.28
CA PHE A 84 1.00 7.41 6.50
C PHE A 84 0.02 8.58 6.32
N LEU A 85 -1.23 8.29 5.95
CA LEU A 85 -2.28 9.30 5.77
C LEU A 85 -2.56 10.05 7.08
N GLU A 86 -2.64 9.34 8.20
CA GLU A 86 -2.79 9.95 9.54
C GLU A 86 -1.63 10.91 9.85
N THR A 87 -0.39 10.58 9.46
CA THR A 87 0.74 11.51 9.64
C THR A 87 0.63 12.79 8.81
N LEU A 88 -0.13 12.78 7.71
CA LEU A 88 -0.38 13.96 6.89
C LEU A 88 -1.51 14.82 7.50
N GLU A 89 -2.57 14.18 8.01
CA GLU A 89 -3.67 14.88 8.70
C GLU A 89 -3.17 15.61 9.95
N ASP A 90 -2.35 14.94 10.77
CA ASP A 90 -1.70 15.55 11.95
C ASP A 90 -0.82 16.75 11.61
N ARG A 91 -0.18 16.73 10.44
CA ARG A 91 0.64 17.86 9.95
C ARG A 91 -0.23 18.99 9.41
N GLY A 92 -1.32 18.68 8.72
CA GLY A 92 -2.29 19.65 8.24
C GLY A 92 -2.98 20.39 9.39
N MET A 93 -3.29 19.70 10.49
CA MET A 93 -3.89 20.32 11.68
C MET A 93 -2.92 21.20 12.50
N LYS A 94 -1.60 20.98 12.40
CA LYS A 94 -0.59 21.82 13.09
C LYS A 94 -0.27 23.13 12.36
N GLN A 95 -0.74 23.32 11.13
CA GLN A 95 -0.49 24.53 10.33
C GLN A 95 -1.62 25.57 10.44
N HIS A 96 -2.63 25.30 11.29
CA HIS A 96 -3.77 26.18 11.55
C HIS A 96 -3.74 26.74 12.98
#